data_AF-A0A7X8HEV6-F1
#
_entry.id   AF-A0A7X8HEV6-F1
#
_cell.length_a   1.000
_cell.length_b   1.000
_cell.length_c   1.000
_cell.angle_alpha   90.00
_cell.angle_beta   90.00
_cell.angle_gamma   90.00
#
_symmetry.space_group_name_H-M   'P 1'
#
loop_
_entity.id
_entity.type
_entity.pdbx_description
1 polymer ?
#
loop_
_entity_poly.entity_id
_entity_poly.type
_entity_poly.pdbx_seq_one_letter_code
_entity_poly.pdbx_strand_id
1 'polypeptide(L)'
;RIFAQIASFMGNTEYRGRIIWFLITCRPDLLPIDLKRQGRAEEHLALFYPDTDAEKEALFDTLVRKLDLSIRRFPVGDLLKRFKYEFSGADLESVLIRAKFRAAMDGRSFVTREDMDEILADFVPPAYPHEIELQNLVAVLECTSKEMVPKRFQNLDRTKLVRDIREIKELLGERE
;
A
#
# COMPACT_ATOMS: atom_id res chain seq x y z
N ARG A 1 -26.17 6.85 -12.13
CA ARG A 1 -26.20 7.62 -13.40
C ARG A 1 -24.79 7.98 -13.90
N ILE A 2 -23.88 8.47 -13.05
CA ILE A 2 -22.50 8.83 -13.46
C ILE A 2 -21.64 7.61 -13.84
N PHE A 3 -21.59 6.56 -13.02
CA PHE A 3 -20.78 5.37 -13.31
C PHE A 3 -21.14 4.68 -14.64
N ALA A 4 -22.43 4.64 -14.99
CA ALA A 4 -22.87 4.07 -16.26
C ALA A 4 -22.37 4.88 -17.47
N GLN A 5 -22.30 6.22 -17.35
CA GLN A 5 -21.76 7.08 -18.40
C GLN A 5 -20.24 6.88 -18.54
N ILE A 6 -19.51 6.80 -17.43
CA ILE A 6 -18.08 6.49 -17.44
C ILE A 6 -17.84 5.13 -18.08
N ALA A 7 -18.57 4.09 -17.67
CA ALA A 7 -18.45 2.74 -18.22
C ALA A 7 -18.81 2.67 -19.72
N SER A 8 -19.78 3.47 -20.16
CA SER A 8 -20.12 3.62 -21.59
C SER A 8 -18.98 4.28 -22.36
N PHE A 9 -18.39 5.35 -21.82
CA PHE A 9 -17.28 6.06 -22.44
C PHE A 9 -16.01 5.22 -22.51
N MET A 10 -15.68 4.48 -21.44
CA MET A 10 -14.56 3.52 -21.42
C MET A 10 -14.75 2.40 -22.46
N GLY A 11 -15.99 1.97 -22.69
CA GLY A 11 -16.32 0.93 -23.65
C GLY A 11 -16.31 1.37 -25.12
N ASN A 12 -16.24 2.69 -25.41
CA ASN A 12 -16.22 3.17 -26.79
C ASN A 12 -14.88 2.82 -27.46
N THR A 13 -14.97 1.97 -28.49
CA THR A 13 -13.82 1.45 -29.23
C THR A 13 -13.04 2.51 -30.01
N GLU A 14 -13.66 3.65 -30.33
CA GLU A 14 -13.01 4.76 -31.06
C GLU A 14 -11.89 5.43 -30.25
N TYR A 15 -11.92 5.29 -28.92
CA TYR A 15 -10.92 5.86 -28.03
C TYR A 15 -9.78 4.89 -27.68
N ARG A 16 -9.82 3.65 -28.17
CA ARG A 16 -8.76 2.66 -27.92
C ARG A 16 -7.42 3.16 -28.48
N GLY A 17 -6.38 3.10 -27.66
CA GLY A 17 -5.05 3.63 -27.99
C GLY A 17 -4.94 5.15 -27.97
N ARG A 18 -6.04 5.89 -27.74
CA ARG A 18 -6.05 7.36 -27.61
C ARG A 18 -6.19 7.82 -26.17
N ILE A 19 -6.91 7.05 -25.34
CA ILE A 19 -7.13 7.33 -23.92
C ILE A 19 -6.69 6.11 -23.11
N ILE A 20 -5.90 6.36 -22.06
CA ILE A 20 -5.50 5.35 -21.07
C ILE A 20 -6.20 5.70 -19.76
N TRP A 21 -6.80 4.70 -19.13
CA TRP A 21 -7.53 4.86 -17.87
C TRP A 21 -6.73 4.28 -16.71
N PHE A 22 -6.51 5.09 -15.67
CA PHE A 22 -6.00 4.63 -14.39
C PHE A 22 -7.05 4.90 -13.33
N LEU A 23 -7.57 3.83 -12.71
CA LEU A 23 -8.48 3.89 -11.58
C LEU A 23 -7.74 3.40 -10.34
N ILE A 24 -7.81 4.17 -9.25
CA ILE A 24 -7.13 3.85 -7.99
C ILE A 24 -8.20 3.78 -6.90
N THR A 25 -8.24 2.67 -6.17
CA THR A 25 -9.15 2.46 -5.05
C THR A 25 -8.48 1.60 -3.99
N CYS A 26 -8.77 1.86 -2.71
CA CYS A 26 -8.46 0.95 -1.61
C CYS A 26 -9.59 -0.05 -1.34
N ARG A 27 -10.75 0.11 -2.01
CA ARG A 27 -11.95 -0.72 -1.84
C ARG A 27 -12.49 -1.20 -3.19
N PRO A 28 -11.81 -2.15 -3.86
CA PRO A 28 -12.26 -2.66 -5.17
C PRO A 28 -13.51 -3.53 -5.07
N ASP A 29 -13.87 -4.01 -3.88
CA ASP A 29 -15.13 -4.69 -3.58
C ASP A 29 -16.35 -3.77 -3.70
N LEU A 30 -16.19 -2.46 -3.49
CA LEU A 30 -17.27 -1.48 -3.61
C LEU A 30 -17.46 -0.97 -5.05
N LEU A 31 -16.58 -1.36 -5.98
CA LEU A 31 -16.71 -0.96 -7.38
C LEU A 31 -17.77 -1.80 -8.09
N PRO A 32 -18.69 -1.17 -8.87
CA PRO A 32 -19.64 -1.90 -9.68
C PRO A 32 -18.94 -2.89 -10.62
N ILE A 33 -19.44 -4.13 -10.65
CA ILE A 33 -18.88 -5.21 -11.48
C ILE A 33 -18.75 -4.77 -12.93
N ASP A 34 -19.72 -4.02 -13.46
CA ASP A 34 -19.70 -3.48 -14.80
C ASP A 34 -18.42 -2.68 -15.11
N LEU A 35 -17.88 -1.92 -14.16
CA LEU A 35 -16.68 -1.12 -14.40
C LEU A 35 -15.42 -1.98 -14.57
N LYS A 36 -15.42 -3.17 -13.95
CA LYS A 36 -14.30 -4.13 -13.87
C LYS A 36 -14.27 -5.15 -15.02
N ARG A 37 -15.24 -5.10 -15.94
CA ARG A 37 -15.32 -6.07 -17.05
C ARG A 37 -14.31 -5.73 -18.15
N GLN A 38 -13.96 -6.74 -18.94
CA GLN A 38 -13.08 -6.59 -20.11
C GLN A 38 -13.51 -5.44 -21.02
N GLY A 39 -12.53 -4.73 -21.57
CA GLY A 39 -12.76 -3.51 -22.35
C GLY A 39 -13.08 -2.25 -21.53
N ARG A 40 -13.00 -2.32 -20.19
CA ARG A 40 -13.06 -1.16 -19.26
C ARG A 40 -11.84 -1.19 -18.34
N ALA A 41 -12.01 -1.30 -17.03
CA ALA A 41 -10.92 -1.53 -16.09
C ALA A 41 -10.58 -3.02 -16.09
N GLU A 42 -9.88 -3.48 -17.13
CA GLU A 42 -9.61 -4.89 -17.35
C GLU A 42 -8.43 -5.41 -16.53
N GLU A 43 -7.40 -4.59 -16.33
CA GLU A 43 -6.22 -4.95 -15.54
C GLU A 43 -6.35 -4.43 -14.12
N HIS A 44 -6.26 -5.34 -13.15
CA HIS A 44 -6.29 -5.03 -11.73
C HIS A 44 -4.91 -5.30 -11.13
N LEU A 45 -4.17 -4.22 -10.90
CA LEU A 45 -2.85 -4.26 -10.27
C LEU A 45 -2.99 -3.93 -8.79
N ALA A 46 -2.83 -4.95 -7.95
CA ALA A 46 -2.82 -4.78 -6.50
C ALA A 46 -1.46 -4.25 -6.03
N LEU A 47 -1.48 -3.26 -5.13
CA LEU A 47 -0.29 -2.71 -4.48
C LEU A 47 -0.28 -3.13 -3.01
N PHE A 48 0.77 -3.84 -2.60
CA PHE A 48 0.94 -4.33 -1.24
C PHE A 48 2.10 -3.62 -0.54
N TYR A 49 2.16 -3.78 0.77
CA TYR A 49 3.33 -3.37 1.55
C TYR A 49 4.56 -4.20 1.17
N PRO A 50 5.78 -3.65 1.34
CA PRO A 50 7.01 -4.37 1.02
C PRO A 50 7.14 -5.63 1.89
N ASP A 51 7.32 -6.78 1.24
CA ASP A 51 7.35 -8.09 1.89
C ASP A 51 8.80 -8.44 2.27
N THR A 52 9.72 -8.29 1.30
CA THR A 52 11.13 -8.67 1.48
C THR A 52 11.98 -7.57 2.09
N ASP A 53 13.07 -7.94 2.78
CA ASP A 53 14.04 -6.98 3.32
C ASP A 53 14.60 -6.06 2.23
N ALA A 54 14.84 -6.60 1.02
CA ALA A 54 15.31 -5.84 -0.13
C ALA A 54 14.28 -4.80 -0.61
N GLU A 55 12.99 -5.14 -0.63
CA GLU A 55 11.91 -4.19 -0.97
C GLU A 55 11.80 -3.08 0.08
N LYS A 56 11.96 -3.42 1.37
CA LYS A 56 11.94 -2.45 2.47
C LYS A 56 13.12 -1.48 2.38
N GLU A 57 14.32 -1.98 2.10
CA GLU A 57 15.51 -1.15 1.88
C GLU A 57 15.35 -0.26 0.63
N ALA A 58 14.83 -0.80 -0.47
CA ALA A 58 14.57 -0.02 -1.68
C ALA A 58 13.53 1.09 -1.47
N LEU A 59 12.49 0.81 -0.68
CA LEU A 59 11.50 1.81 -0.29
C LEU A 59 12.13 2.91 0.57
N PHE A 60 12.95 2.54 1.56
CA PHE A 60 13.70 3.49 2.38
C PHE A 60 14.55 4.42 1.52
N ASP A 61 15.39 3.87 0.65
CA ASP A 61 16.27 4.66 -0.22
C ASP A 61 15.47 5.58 -1.15
N THR A 62 14.34 5.09 -1.67
CA THR A 62 13.45 5.89 -2.51
C THR A 62 12.89 7.09 -1.76
N LEU A 63 12.44 6.90 -0.51
CA LEU A 63 11.91 7.96 0.33
C LEU A 63 12.99 8.95 0.78
N VAL A 64 14.20 8.47 1.08
CA VAL A 64 15.36 9.32 1.41
C VAL A 64 15.67 10.28 0.26
N ARG A 65 15.69 9.78 -0.99
CA ARG A 65 15.85 10.63 -2.17
C ARG A 65 14.67 11.57 -2.39
N LYS A 66 13.43 11.09 -2.22
CA LYS A 66 12.21 11.89 -2.37
C LYS A 66 12.19 13.10 -1.41
N LEU A 67 12.65 12.90 -0.18
CA LEU A 67 12.63 13.89 0.90
C LEU A 67 13.90 14.76 0.96
N ASP A 68 14.86 14.51 0.07
CA ASP A 68 16.19 15.14 0.04
C ASP A 68 16.86 15.11 1.43
N LEU A 69 16.96 13.91 1.99
CA LEU A 69 17.53 13.69 3.33
C LEU A 69 19.01 13.37 3.25
N SER A 70 19.82 14.13 3.99
CA SER A 70 21.19 13.74 4.29
C SER A 70 21.18 12.78 5.48
N ILE A 71 21.45 11.49 5.23
CA ILE A 71 21.51 10.46 6.27
C ILE A 71 22.96 9.98 6.41
N ARG A 72 23.47 9.95 7.65
CA ARG A 72 24.78 9.36 7.92
C ARG A 72 24.71 7.86 7.62
N ARG A 73 25.66 7.33 6.85
CA ARG A 73 25.65 5.92 6.43
C ARG A 73 25.68 4.97 7.65
N PHE A 74 24.66 4.12 7.75
CA PHE A 74 24.56 3.02 8.72
C PHE A 74 23.82 1.83 8.08
N PRO A 75 23.92 0.61 8.63
CA PRO A 75 23.17 -0.54 8.11
C PRO A 75 21.66 -0.35 8.34
N VAL A 76 20.93 0.00 7.29
CA VAL A 76 19.49 0.30 7.34
C VAL A 76 18.66 -0.97 7.56
N GLY A 77 19.07 -2.13 7.03
CA GLY A 77 18.35 -3.39 7.21
C GLY A 77 18.11 -3.75 8.68
N ASP A 78 19.09 -3.51 9.55
CA ASP A 78 18.94 -3.77 10.99
C ASP A 78 17.93 -2.82 11.65
N LEU A 79 17.84 -1.58 11.18
CA LEU A 79 16.86 -0.60 11.64
C LEU A 79 15.44 -1.02 11.20
N LEU A 80 15.28 -1.42 9.93
CA LEU A 80 13.99 -1.82 9.36
C LEU A 80 13.43 -3.09 10.03
N LYS A 81 14.30 -4.00 10.47
CA LYS A 81 13.90 -5.19 11.26
C LYS A 81 13.35 -4.86 12.65
N ARG A 82 13.61 -3.67 13.19
CA ARG A 82 13.08 -3.23 14.49
C ARG A 82 11.62 -2.76 14.42
N PHE A 83 11.06 -2.57 13.22
CA PHE A 83 9.64 -2.29 13.09
C PHE A 83 8.85 -3.49 13.61
N LYS A 84 8.08 -3.25 14.68
CA LYS A 84 7.26 -4.29 15.33
C LYS A 84 6.04 -4.70 14.50
N TYR A 85 5.68 -3.90 13.50
CA TYR A 85 4.48 -4.04 12.69
C TYR A 85 4.84 -3.92 11.22
N GLU A 86 3.96 -4.40 10.35
CA GLU A 86 4.01 -4.02 8.94
C GLU A 86 3.82 -2.50 8.83
N PHE A 87 4.56 -1.88 7.94
CA PHE A 87 4.51 -0.43 7.74
C PHE A 87 4.24 -0.13 6.26
N SER A 88 3.42 0.89 6.03
CA SER A 88 3.23 1.45 4.71
C SER A 88 4.40 2.36 4.33
N GLY A 89 4.48 2.73 3.05
CA GLY A 89 5.39 3.79 2.62
C GLY A 89 5.10 5.13 3.30
N ALA A 90 3.83 5.41 3.64
CA ALA A 90 3.46 6.64 4.34
C ALA A 90 3.92 6.63 5.81
N ASP A 91 3.90 5.48 6.47
CA ASP A 91 4.42 5.34 7.84
C ASP A 91 5.93 5.58 7.87
N LEU A 92 6.66 4.95 6.94
CA LEU A 92 8.11 5.15 6.83
C LEU A 92 8.47 6.58 6.46
N GLU A 93 7.72 7.20 5.52
CA GLU A 93 7.87 8.61 5.19
C GLU A 93 7.65 9.51 6.41
N SER A 94 6.64 9.21 7.22
CA SER A 94 6.35 9.95 8.45
C SER A 94 7.47 9.82 9.50
N VAL A 95 8.08 8.64 9.62
CA VAL A 95 9.26 8.42 10.48
C VAL A 95 10.45 9.26 9.98
N LEU A 96 10.73 9.23 8.68
CA LEU A 96 11.83 9.97 8.06
C LEU A 96 11.67 11.49 8.21
N ILE A 97 10.45 12.01 8.05
CA ILE A 97 10.14 13.42 8.25
C ILE A 97 10.39 13.83 9.71
N ARG A 98 9.93 13.03 10.68
CA ARG A 98 10.21 13.28 12.10
C ARG A 98 11.72 13.30 12.38
N ALA A 99 12.48 12.41 11.73
CA ALA A 99 13.94 12.33 11.90
C ALA A 99 14.64 13.58 11.35
N LYS A 100 14.17 14.09 10.21
CA LYS A 100 14.61 15.38 9.67
C LYS A 100 14.38 16.51 10.67
N PHE A 101 13.19 16.59 11.25
CA PHE A 101 12.85 17.65 12.20
C PHE A 101 13.69 17.55 13.47
N ARG A 102 13.88 16.35 14.02
CA ARG A 102 14.74 16.12 15.19
C ARG A 102 16.18 16.60 14.94
N ALA A 103 16.78 16.16 13.83
CA ALA A 103 18.13 16.59 13.46
C ALA A 103 18.23 18.12 13.30
N ALA A 104 17.24 18.74 12.67
CA ALA A 104 17.19 20.19 12.50
C ALA A 104 17.04 20.95 13.83
N MET A 105 16.25 20.43 14.77
CA MET A 105 16.11 21.01 16.13
C MET A 105 17.43 20.96 16.91
N ASP A 106 18.25 19.94 16.69
CA ASP A 106 19.58 19.80 17.28
C ASP A 106 20.66 20.57 16.50
N GLY A 107 20.28 21.38 15.50
CA GLY A 107 21.21 22.17 14.67
C GLY A 107 22.05 21.35 13.69
N ARG A 108 21.67 20.08 13.43
CA ARG A 108 22.36 19.18 12.51
C ARG A 108 21.69 19.21 11.13
N SER A 109 22.49 19.11 10.08
CA SER A 109 22.01 19.00 8.68
C SER A 109 21.80 17.55 8.23
N PHE A 110 22.10 16.57 9.09
CA PHE A 110 22.03 15.16 8.76
C PHE A 110 21.38 14.34 9.88
N VAL A 111 20.66 13.30 9.46
CA VAL A 111 20.00 12.32 10.34
C VAL A 111 21.01 11.22 10.71
N THR A 112 21.05 10.82 11.98
CA THR A 112 21.87 9.70 12.46
C THR A 112 21.02 8.46 12.75
N ARG A 113 21.70 7.35 13.07
CA ARG A 113 21.02 6.10 13.45
C ARG A 113 20.26 6.28 14.77
N GLU A 114 20.82 7.06 15.69
CA GLU A 114 20.26 7.33 17.00
C GLU A 114 18.94 8.10 16.88
N ASP A 115 18.85 9.10 15.99
CA ASP A 115 17.59 9.81 15.71
C ASP A 115 16.49 8.86 15.27
N MET A 116 16.83 7.95 14.35
CA MET A 116 15.89 6.96 13.84
C MET A 116 15.46 5.98 14.93
N ASP A 117 16.40 5.50 15.74
CA ASP A 117 16.12 4.58 16.84
C ASP A 117 15.19 5.21 17.89
N GLU A 118 15.40 6.48 18.24
CA GLU A 118 14.52 7.23 19.15
C GLU A 118 13.11 7.38 18.58
N ILE A 119 13.00 7.77 17.31
CA ILE A 119 11.70 7.98 16.67
C ILE A 119 10.95 6.67 16.51
N LEU A 120 11.63 5.57 16.15
CA LEU A 120 10.97 4.26 16.06
C LEU A 120 10.48 3.76 17.42
N ALA A 121 11.12 4.15 18.51
CA ALA A 121 10.66 3.81 19.85
C ALA A 121 9.40 4.59 20.26
N ASP A 122 9.26 5.84 19.78
CA ASP A 122 8.11 6.73 20.06
C ASP A 122 6.98 6.61 19.02
N PHE A 123 7.27 6.11 17.82
CA PHE A 123 6.32 6.07 16.72
C PHE A 123 5.24 5.00 16.95
N VAL A 124 4.02 5.46 17.18
CA VAL A 124 2.81 4.64 17.20
C VAL A 124 2.05 4.88 15.90
N PRO A 125 2.04 3.92 14.95
CA PRO A 125 1.22 4.04 13.76
C PRO A 125 -0.26 3.95 14.14
N PRO A 126 -1.16 4.62 13.41
CA PRO A 126 -2.58 4.42 13.60
C PRO A 126 -2.92 2.96 13.26
N ALA A 127 -3.44 2.23 14.25
CA ALA A 127 -3.70 0.80 14.13
C ALA A 127 -5.09 0.56 13.54
N TYR A 128 -5.12 0.19 12.25
CA TYR A 128 -6.31 -0.29 11.55
C TYR A 128 -6.08 -1.72 11.04
N PRO A 129 -5.84 -2.70 11.94
CA PRO A 129 -5.40 -4.04 11.54
C PRO A 129 -6.45 -4.73 10.66
N HIS A 130 -7.73 -4.62 11.01
CA HIS A 130 -8.83 -5.24 10.28
C HIS A 130 -9.05 -4.59 8.92
N GLU A 131 -8.95 -3.26 8.82
CA GLU A 131 -9.12 -2.55 7.55
C GLU A 131 -7.96 -2.86 6.60
N ILE A 132 -6.72 -2.88 7.08
CA ILE A 132 -5.55 -3.25 6.28
C ILE A 132 -5.68 -4.69 5.79
N GLU A 133 -6.10 -5.61 6.66
CA GLU A 133 -6.32 -7.00 6.31
C GLU A 133 -7.44 -7.15 5.26
N LEU A 134 -8.58 -6.47 5.44
CA LEU A 134 -9.66 -6.43 4.46
C LEU A 134 -9.16 -5.92 3.10
N GLN A 135 -8.43 -4.80 3.08
CA GLN A 135 -7.88 -4.21 1.86
C GLN A 135 -6.95 -5.20 1.14
N ASN A 136 -6.06 -5.87 1.88
CA ASN A 136 -5.17 -6.87 1.33
C ASN A 136 -5.94 -8.05 0.73
N LEU A 137 -6.90 -8.62 1.46
CA LEU A 137 -7.67 -9.78 0.99
C LEU A 137 -8.53 -9.45 -0.23
N VAL A 138 -9.20 -8.29 -0.22
CA VAL A 138 -10.01 -7.84 -1.37
C VAL A 138 -9.11 -7.56 -2.58
N ALA A 139 -7.93 -6.96 -2.38
CA ALA A 139 -6.97 -6.75 -3.45
C ALA A 139 -6.48 -8.07 -4.06
N VAL A 140 -6.22 -9.09 -3.24
CA VAL A 140 -5.86 -10.44 -3.71
C VAL A 140 -7.01 -11.09 -4.50
N LEU A 141 -8.26 -10.95 -4.04
CA LEU A 141 -9.43 -11.52 -4.71
C LEU A 141 -9.64 -10.94 -6.12
N GLU A 142 -9.40 -9.64 -6.26
CA GLU A 142 -9.69 -8.86 -7.46
C GLU A 142 -8.50 -8.78 -8.43
N CYS A 143 -7.27 -9.06 -7.98
CA CYS A 143 -6.06 -8.99 -8.82
C CYS A 143 -6.16 -9.90 -10.05
N THR A 144 -5.79 -9.37 -11.23
CA THR A 144 -5.83 -10.11 -12.50
C THR A 144 -4.56 -10.92 -12.77
N SER A 145 -3.46 -10.60 -12.08
CA SER A 145 -2.17 -11.29 -12.22
C SER A 145 -1.68 -11.88 -10.91
N LYS A 146 -1.45 -13.20 -10.90
CA LYS A 146 -0.88 -13.91 -9.73
C LYS A 146 0.55 -13.50 -9.42
N GLU A 147 1.33 -13.10 -10.44
CA GLU A 147 2.72 -12.68 -10.27
C GLU A 147 2.83 -11.37 -9.48
N MET A 148 1.79 -10.53 -9.56
CA MET A 148 1.69 -9.26 -8.84
C MET A 148 1.21 -9.43 -7.40
N VAL A 149 0.87 -10.65 -6.97
CA VAL A 149 0.42 -10.96 -5.62
C VAL A 149 1.61 -11.49 -4.80
N PRO A 150 1.86 -10.98 -3.57
CA PRO A 150 2.90 -11.51 -2.69
C PRO A 150 2.78 -13.01 -2.45
N LYS A 151 3.92 -13.70 -2.32
CA LYS A 151 3.97 -15.17 -2.19
C LYS A 151 3.08 -15.72 -1.07
N ARG A 152 2.96 -14.97 0.03
CA ARG A 152 2.09 -15.31 1.17
C ARG A 152 0.60 -15.42 0.81
N PHE A 153 0.15 -14.72 -0.24
CA PHE A 153 -1.25 -14.67 -0.67
C PHE A 153 -1.53 -15.50 -1.92
N GLN A 154 -0.51 -15.90 -2.70
CA GLN A 154 -0.69 -16.58 -4.00
C GLN A 154 -1.41 -17.93 -3.92
N ASN A 155 -1.26 -18.65 -2.80
CA ASN A 155 -1.78 -20.02 -2.61
C ASN A 155 -3.02 -20.08 -1.71
N LEU A 156 -3.67 -18.94 -1.45
CA LEU A 156 -4.89 -18.94 -0.65
C LEU A 156 -6.06 -19.59 -1.40
N ASP A 157 -6.80 -20.44 -0.70
CA ASP A 157 -8.05 -20.98 -1.21
C ASP A 157 -9.09 -19.86 -1.36
N ARG A 158 -9.73 -19.77 -2.54
CA ARG A 158 -10.68 -18.69 -2.84
C ARG A 158 -11.90 -18.72 -1.92
N THR A 159 -12.37 -19.91 -1.54
CA THR A 159 -13.55 -20.07 -0.66
C THR A 159 -13.22 -19.56 0.73
N LYS A 160 -12.06 -19.94 1.25
CA LYS A 160 -11.53 -19.41 2.52
C LYS A 160 -11.39 -17.90 2.46
N LEU A 161 -10.80 -17.35 1.41
CA LEU A 161 -10.58 -15.91 1.28
C LEU A 161 -11.89 -15.11 1.29
N VAL A 162 -12.92 -15.57 0.57
CA VAL A 162 -14.24 -14.93 0.58
C VAL A 162 -14.89 -14.98 1.97
N ARG A 163 -14.73 -16.09 2.69
CA ARG A 163 -15.22 -16.22 4.07
C ARG A 163 -14.49 -15.25 5.01
N ASP A 164 -13.17 -15.22 4.96
CA ASP A 164 -12.34 -14.35 5.83
C ASP A 164 -12.67 -12.86 5.56
N ILE A 165 -12.90 -12.46 4.30
CA ILE A 165 -13.38 -11.10 3.95
C ILE A 165 -14.73 -10.78 4.63
N ARG A 166 -15.68 -11.72 4.61
CA ARG A 166 -17.00 -11.51 5.22
C ARG A 166 -16.89 -11.35 6.73
N GLU A 167 -16.11 -12.22 7.39
CA GLU A 167 -15.88 -12.14 8.84
C GLU A 167 -15.29 -10.79 9.24
N ILE A 168 -14.31 -10.27 8.49
CA ILE A 168 -13.71 -8.96 8.77
C ILE A 168 -14.70 -7.82 8.51
N LYS A 169 -15.51 -7.88 7.45
CA LYS A 169 -16.56 -6.88 7.20
C LYS A 169 -17.58 -6.82 8.32
N GLU A 170 -17.98 -7.97 8.86
CA GLU A 170 -18.87 -8.05 10.02
C GLU A 170 -18.24 -7.40 11.26
N LEU A 171 -16.96 -7.66 11.53
CA LEU A 171 -16.22 -7.02 12.63
C LEU A 171 -16.13 -5.50 12.49
N LEU A 172 -16.01 -5.01 11.25
CA LEU A 172 -15.98 -3.58 10.93
C LEU A 172 -17.38 -2.93 10.91
N GLY A 173 -18.45 -3.72 11.11
CA GLY A 173 -19.83 -3.23 11.07
C GLY A 173 -20.34 -2.92 9.66
N GLU A 174 -19.63 -3.34 8.62
CA GLU A 174 -20.07 -3.27 7.23
C GLU A 174 -21.07 -4.41 6.98
N ARG A 175 -22.35 -4.19 7.28
CA ARG A 175 -23.41 -5.12 6.88
C ARG A 175 -23.64 -5.02 5.38
N GLU A 176 -23.72 -6.18 4.71
CA GLU A 176 -24.17 -6.31 3.31
C GLU A 176 -25.56 -5.68 3.09
#